data_AF-A0AAE3M9V7-F1
#
_entry.id   AF-A0AAE3M9V7-F1
#
_cell.length_a   1.000
_cell.length_b   1.000
_cell.length_c   1.000
_cell.angle_alpha   90.00
_cell.angle_beta   90.00
_cell.angle_gamma   90.00
#
_symmetry.space_group_name_H-M   'P 1'
#
loop_
_entity.id
_entity.type
_entity.pdbx_description
1 polymer ?
#
loop_
_entity_poly.entity_id
_entity_poly.type
_entity_poly.pdbx_seq_one_letter_code
_entity_poly.pdbx_strand_id
1 'polypeptide(L)'
;MNQINLITKLFVIVLLSLSQFTNAQKFEKSDDPFTAINGVTYHLGDTLVVCSPADYSDTYKYYYIGKNLTPQKRGAYRSDVINKGQDFGGNYEAHIIKQFRVYDDNRTLAITNKMFNFGIDINNALQTGEIACPEYYEYWEDTTRFFTPKNAFIASKKLSGEINNNVIKEYAFRYDRKAYKQNYSDEFSFHSYVSTKKKELIDEIECFEIGRTYIQPVTLEFGSYDFDTESFPMNWDGESVRFLKDQTETLIAEDINGQGIDLTDLCIYFENTDAFQKIKLNPNKAKLLIDYRKSSSGRVDRTISAGIWFKIKHLADEQYCAKKGIKDLSKQYLVCEIQRIDFFEDKTCKYRYLSTSK
;
A
#
# COMPACT_ATOMS: atom_id res chain seq x y z
N MET A 1 50.99 -51.05 22.53
CA MET A 1 50.07 -50.14 23.24
C MET A 1 50.64 -48.74 23.18
N ASN A 2 50.08 -47.89 22.32
CA ASN A 2 50.57 -46.51 22.14
C ASN A 2 50.17 -45.65 23.34
N GLN A 3 51.15 -45.27 24.16
CA GLN A 3 50.97 -44.20 25.13
C GLN A 3 50.81 -42.88 24.36
N ILE A 4 49.56 -42.49 24.13
CA ILE A 4 49.24 -41.14 23.68
C ILE A 4 49.74 -40.20 24.79
N ASN A 5 50.75 -39.39 24.44
CA ASN A 5 51.44 -38.46 25.31
C ASN A 5 50.42 -37.55 26.02
N LEU A 6 50.64 -37.27 27.31
CA LEU A 6 49.74 -36.46 28.16
C LEU A 6 49.43 -35.11 27.50
N ILE A 7 50.41 -34.55 26.79
CA ILE A 7 50.28 -33.31 26.01
C ILE A 7 49.26 -33.46 24.88
N THR A 8 49.25 -34.58 24.17
CA THR A 8 48.28 -34.85 23.09
C THR A 8 46.86 -35.00 23.64
N LYS A 9 46.70 -35.63 24.83
CA LYS A 9 45.39 -35.72 25.49
C LYS A 9 44.90 -34.35 25.95
N LEU A 10 45.77 -33.53 26.55
CA LEU A 10 45.45 -32.16 26.94
C LEU A 10 45.08 -31.29 25.74
N PHE A 11 45.80 -31.42 24.62
CA PHE A 11 45.52 -30.70 23.39
C PHE A 11 44.18 -31.11 22.78
N VAL A 12 43.83 -32.40 22.80
CA VAL A 12 42.52 -32.90 22.35
C VAL A 12 41.40 -32.42 23.27
N ILE A 13 41.59 -32.37 24.58
CA ILE A 13 40.60 -31.83 25.53
C ILE A 13 40.42 -30.32 25.33
N VAL A 14 41.50 -29.58 25.08
CA VAL A 14 41.44 -28.14 24.76
C VAL A 14 40.73 -27.90 23.42
N LEU A 15 40.98 -28.70 22.39
CA LEU A 15 40.24 -28.66 21.12
C LEU A 15 38.75 -29.01 21.27
N LEU A 16 38.43 -30.04 22.06
CA LEU A 16 37.05 -30.46 22.31
C LEU A 16 36.30 -29.41 23.15
N SER A 17 36.96 -28.76 24.10
CA SER A 17 36.37 -27.68 24.90
C SER A 17 36.24 -26.38 24.09
N LEU A 18 37.22 -26.03 23.25
CA LEU A 18 37.13 -24.90 22.30
C LEU A 18 35.96 -25.06 21.32
N SER A 19 35.59 -26.29 20.93
CA SER A 19 34.41 -26.51 20.10
C SER A 19 33.08 -26.21 20.83
N GLN A 20 33.06 -26.32 22.16
CA GLN A 20 31.93 -25.89 22.99
C GLN A 20 31.91 -24.39 23.30
N PHE A 21 33.03 -23.68 23.09
CA PHE A 21 33.12 -22.22 23.15
C PHE A 21 32.91 -21.53 21.79
N THR A 22 32.59 -22.27 20.73
CA THR A 22 32.00 -21.63 19.56
C THR A 22 30.64 -21.08 19.98
N ASN A 23 30.43 -19.77 19.82
CA ASN A 23 29.23 -19.01 20.17
C ASN A 23 27.98 -19.48 19.37
N ALA A 24 27.61 -20.75 19.47
CA ALA A 24 26.34 -21.24 18.99
C ALA A 24 25.29 -20.76 19.98
N GLN A 25 24.52 -19.75 19.60
CA GLN A 25 23.33 -19.35 20.35
C GLN A 25 22.48 -20.59 20.61
N LYS A 26 22.17 -20.84 21.89
CA LYS A 26 21.27 -21.93 22.27
C LYS A 26 19.85 -21.50 21.90
N PHE A 27 19.11 -22.45 21.34
CA PHE A 27 17.70 -22.27 21.02
C PHE A 27 16.96 -23.57 21.27
N GLU A 28 15.72 -23.46 21.68
CA GLU A 28 14.76 -24.54 21.73
C GLU A 28 14.00 -24.61 20.41
N LYS A 29 13.78 -25.83 19.90
CA LYS A 29 12.90 -26.05 18.76
C LYS A 29 11.49 -26.22 19.29
N SER A 30 10.53 -25.48 18.75
CA SER A 30 9.12 -25.65 19.07
C SER A 30 8.34 -25.88 17.78
N ASP A 31 7.36 -26.77 17.89
CA ASP A 31 6.34 -27.00 16.86
C ASP A 31 4.98 -26.41 17.30
N ASP A 32 4.92 -25.77 18.48
CA ASP A 32 3.72 -25.12 18.99
C ASP A 32 3.42 -23.83 18.22
N PRO A 33 2.14 -23.42 18.12
CA PRO A 33 1.77 -22.17 17.49
C PRO A 33 2.39 -20.95 18.19
N PHE A 34 2.82 -19.97 17.40
CA PHE A 34 3.39 -18.72 17.90
C PHE A 34 2.40 -17.57 17.76
N THR A 35 2.02 -16.93 18.86
CA THR A 35 1.19 -15.72 18.82
C THR A 35 2.08 -14.49 18.79
N ALA A 36 2.04 -13.76 17.67
CA ALA A 36 2.81 -12.55 17.48
C ALA A 36 2.21 -11.36 18.25
N ILE A 37 3.00 -10.29 18.35
CA ILE A 37 2.64 -9.05 19.05
C ILE A 37 1.36 -8.37 18.54
N ASN A 38 0.94 -8.65 17.30
CA ASN A 38 -0.27 -8.11 16.69
C ASN A 38 -1.50 -9.00 16.97
N GLY A 39 -1.36 -10.05 17.79
CA GLY A 39 -2.41 -10.99 18.14
C GLY A 39 -2.64 -12.12 17.12
N VAL A 40 -1.90 -12.12 15.99
CA VAL A 40 -2.01 -13.19 14.99
C VAL A 40 -1.24 -14.42 15.47
N THR A 41 -1.89 -15.58 15.44
CA THR A 41 -1.27 -16.87 15.75
C THR A 41 -0.80 -17.57 14.47
N TYR A 42 0.49 -17.86 14.40
CA TYR A 42 1.15 -18.55 13.30
C TYR A 42 1.39 -20.02 13.64
N HIS A 43 1.10 -20.90 12.69
CA HIS A 43 1.26 -22.35 12.78
C HIS A 43 2.35 -22.83 11.82
N LEU A 44 2.83 -24.06 12.04
CA LEU A 44 3.64 -24.74 11.03
C LEU A 44 2.81 -24.97 9.76
N GLY A 45 3.41 -24.70 8.60
CA GLY A 45 2.71 -24.76 7.31
C GLY A 45 2.13 -23.41 6.87
N ASP A 46 1.99 -22.43 7.77
CA ASP A 46 1.56 -21.09 7.39
C ASP A 46 2.60 -20.41 6.48
N THR A 47 2.13 -19.47 5.67
CA THR A 47 2.97 -18.72 4.74
C THR A 47 3.27 -17.34 5.30
N LEU A 48 4.56 -17.02 5.42
CA LEU A 48 5.05 -15.66 5.65
C LEU A 48 5.45 -15.06 4.31
N VAL A 49 4.91 -13.89 3.99
CA VAL A 49 5.33 -13.14 2.82
C VAL A 49 6.34 -12.09 3.23
N VAL A 50 7.56 -12.21 2.71
CA VAL A 50 8.62 -11.21 2.89
C VAL A 50 8.38 -10.05 1.93
N CYS A 51 8.38 -8.83 2.46
CA CYS A 51 8.08 -7.60 1.74
C CYS A 51 9.37 -6.84 1.36
N SER A 52 9.62 -5.69 1.98
CA SER A 52 10.80 -4.86 1.74
C SER A 52 11.67 -4.78 2.99
N PRO A 53 12.99 -4.57 2.85
CA PRO A 53 13.87 -4.34 4.00
C PRO A 53 13.38 -3.20 4.91
N ALA A 54 13.58 -3.37 6.22
CA ALA A 54 13.07 -2.47 7.26
C ALA A 54 13.47 -1.00 7.08
N ASP A 55 14.64 -0.76 6.49
CA ASP A 55 15.22 0.55 6.24
C ASP A 55 15.30 0.91 4.75
N TYR A 56 14.55 0.19 3.92
CA TYR A 56 14.47 0.39 2.47
C TYR A 56 15.81 0.23 1.74
N SER A 57 16.80 -0.39 2.41
CA SER A 57 18.08 -0.79 1.82
C SER A 57 17.96 -2.09 1.01
N ASP A 58 19.08 -2.79 0.81
CA ASP A 58 19.18 -4.13 0.21
C ASP A 58 19.33 -5.25 1.26
N THR A 59 19.32 -4.90 2.54
CA THR A 59 19.65 -5.83 3.63
C THR A 59 18.49 -5.95 4.60
N TYR A 60 17.93 -7.15 4.70
CA TYR A 60 16.87 -7.46 5.68
C TYR A 60 17.47 -7.57 7.08
N LYS A 61 16.89 -6.86 8.05
CA LYS A 61 17.35 -6.83 9.45
C LYS A 61 16.84 -8.01 10.27
N TYR A 62 15.70 -8.57 9.90
CA TYR A 62 14.98 -9.59 10.66
C TYR A 62 14.72 -10.87 9.86
N TYR A 63 15.25 -10.93 8.64
CA TYR A 63 15.36 -12.15 7.85
C TYR A 63 16.82 -12.61 7.81
N TYR A 64 17.08 -13.79 8.36
CA TYR A 64 18.42 -14.29 8.66
C TYR A 64 18.76 -15.56 7.90
N ILE A 65 20.07 -15.78 7.70
CA ILE A 65 20.66 -17.04 7.26
C ILE A 65 21.61 -17.62 8.33
N GLY A 66 21.58 -18.93 8.47
CA GLY A 66 22.56 -19.67 9.26
C GLY A 66 22.34 -19.57 10.76
N LYS A 67 23.19 -20.28 11.52
CA LYS A 67 23.10 -20.33 13.00
C LYS A 67 23.53 -19.03 13.69
N ASN A 68 24.29 -18.19 12.99
CA ASN A 68 24.78 -16.92 13.54
C ASN A 68 23.81 -15.76 13.31
N LEU A 69 22.61 -16.04 12.77
CA LEU A 69 21.60 -15.04 12.44
C LEU A 69 22.14 -13.91 11.57
N THR A 70 22.88 -14.26 10.52
CA THR A 70 23.44 -13.26 9.61
C THR A 70 22.29 -12.62 8.82
N PRO A 71 22.13 -11.29 8.84
CA PRO A 71 21.16 -10.57 8.03
C PRO A 71 21.24 -10.98 6.56
N GLN A 72 20.10 -11.27 5.94
CA GLN A 72 20.06 -11.65 4.54
C GLN A 72 20.23 -10.43 3.64
N LYS A 73 21.25 -10.47 2.80
CA LYS A 73 21.40 -9.55 1.67
C LYS A 73 20.61 -10.09 0.49
N ARG A 74 19.70 -9.30 -0.04
CA ARG A 74 19.12 -9.52 -1.36
C ARG A 74 19.46 -8.29 -2.18
N GLY A 75 20.11 -8.50 -3.33
CA GLY A 75 20.45 -7.42 -4.25
C GLY A 75 19.26 -6.48 -4.46
N ALA A 76 19.55 -5.18 -4.45
CA ALA A 76 18.64 -4.05 -4.51
C ALA A 76 17.28 -4.28 -5.20
N TYR A 77 16.26 -3.56 -4.74
CA TYR A 77 15.28 -2.96 -5.66
C TYR A 77 16.07 -2.06 -6.63
N ARG A 78 16.67 -2.62 -7.67
CA ARG A 78 17.23 -1.85 -8.77
C ARG A 78 16.06 -1.44 -9.64
N SER A 79 15.58 -0.22 -9.44
CA SER A 79 14.97 0.54 -10.54
C SER A 79 16.09 0.98 -11.49
N ASP A 80 16.80 0.04 -12.10
CA ASP A 80 17.62 0.35 -13.26
C ASP A 80 16.70 0.19 -14.48
N VAL A 81 16.48 1.29 -15.20
CA VAL A 81 15.91 1.24 -16.55
C VAL A 81 16.86 0.38 -17.39
N ILE A 82 16.47 -0.85 -17.65
CA ILE A 82 17.17 -1.71 -18.61
C ILE A 82 16.34 -1.73 -19.88
N ASN A 83 16.86 -1.05 -20.90
CA ASN A 83 16.51 -1.27 -22.30
C ASN A 83 16.32 -2.78 -22.55
N LYS A 84 15.15 -3.15 -23.10
CA LYS A 84 14.75 -4.48 -23.57
C LYS A 84 13.99 -5.39 -22.58
N GLY A 85 12.88 -4.88 -22.03
CA GLY A 85 11.63 -5.65 -21.99
C GLY A 85 11.64 -7.01 -21.29
N GLN A 86 12.31 -7.11 -20.13
CA GLN A 86 12.09 -8.20 -19.18
C GLN A 86 12.10 -7.63 -17.75
N ASP A 87 10.90 -7.48 -17.19
CA ASP A 87 10.68 -7.14 -15.77
C ASP A 87 11.04 -8.36 -14.90
N PHE A 88 12.04 -8.22 -14.04
CA PHE A 88 12.19 -9.12 -12.89
C PHE A 88 11.42 -8.51 -11.72
N GLY A 89 10.19 -9.00 -11.51
CA GLY A 89 9.34 -8.62 -10.38
C GLY A 89 9.92 -9.09 -9.06
N GLY A 90 10.39 -8.15 -8.24
CA GLY A 90 10.67 -8.37 -6.81
C GLY A 90 9.36 -8.51 -6.03
N ASN A 91 8.63 -9.59 -6.30
CA ASN A 91 7.40 -9.92 -5.60
C ASN A 91 7.75 -10.54 -4.24
N TYR A 92 7.08 -10.06 -3.20
CA TYR A 92 6.58 -10.82 -2.06
C TYR A 92 6.98 -12.30 -2.06
N GLU A 93 8.15 -12.63 -1.50
CA GLU A 93 8.54 -14.03 -1.44
C GLU A 93 7.78 -14.72 -0.33
N ALA A 94 6.89 -15.63 -0.75
CA ALA A 94 6.16 -16.51 0.13
C ALA A 94 7.08 -17.60 0.68
N HIS A 95 7.10 -17.72 1.99
CA HIS A 95 7.92 -18.66 2.72
C HIS A 95 7.08 -19.45 3.71
N ILE A 96 7.04 -20.77 3.54
CA ILE A 96 6.31 -21.66 4.44
C ILE A 96 7.08 -21.84 5.73
N ILE A 97 6.42 -21.69 6.88
CA ILE A 97 6.98 -21.96 8.21
C ILE A 97 7.17 -23.48 8.37
N LYS A 98 8.39 -23.91 8.67
CA LYS A 98 8.75 -25.33 8.82
C LYS A 98 9.12 -25.73 10.24
N GLN A 99 9.37 -24.76 11.12
CA GLN A 99 9.75 -24.93 12.53
C GLN A 99 9.82 -23.56 13.21
N PHE A 100 9.49 -23.47 14.49
CA PHE A 100 9.87 -22.33 15.33
C PHE A 100 11.15 -22.61 16.12
N ARG A 101 11.96 -21.57 16.33
CA ARG A 101 13.11 -21.59 17.22
C ARG A 101 12.98 -20.47 18.24
N VAL A 102 12.97 -20.83 19.51
CA VAL A 102 12.92 -19.89 20.63
C VAL A 102 14.34 -19.75 21.17
N TYR A 103 14.87 -18.54 21.13
CA TYR A 103 16.20 -18.21 21.62
C TYR A 103 16.13 -17.74 23.08
N ASP A 104 17.26 -17.85 23.79
CA ASP A 104 17.38 -17.47 25.21
C ASP A 104 17.05 -15.98 25.47
N ASP A 105 17.11 -15.13 24.44
CA ASP A 105 16.74 -13.71 24.49
C ASP A 105 15.26 -13.45 24.19
N ASN A 106 14.43 -14.50 24.26
CA ASN A 106 13.00 -14.53 23.96
C ASN A 106 12.63 -14.20 22.51
N ARG A 107 13.60 -14.14 21.58
CA ARG A 107 13.26 -14.06 20.14
C ARG A 107 12.72 -15.39 19.66
N THR A 108 11.63 -15.35 18.91
CA THR A 108 11.09 -16.51 18.21
C THR A 108 11.31 -16.33 16.71
N LEU A 109 12.07 -17.24 16.11
CA LEU A 109 12.29 -17.27 14.67
C LEU A 109 11.44 -18.35 14.00
N ALA A 110 10.72 -17.97 12.95
CA ALA A 110 10.11 -18.91 12.03
C ALA A 110 11.14 -19.37 11.00
N ILE A 111 11.48 -20.65 11.02
CA ILE A 111 12.43 -21.26 10.08
C ILE A 111 11.68 -21.66 8.81
N THR A 112 12.06 -21.06 7.69
CA THR A 112 11.41 -21.24 6.40
C THR A 112 12.19 -22.19 5.46
N ASN A 113 13.50 -22.33 5.70
CA ASN A 113 14.35 -23.30 5.03
C ASN A 113 15.30 -23.98 6.03
N LYS A 114 15.07 -25.27 6.29
CA LYS A 114 15.90 -26.08 7.22
C LYS A 114 17.31 -26.32 6.70
N MET A 115 17.52 -26.40 5.39
CA MET A 115 18.83 -26.68 4.77
C MET A 115 19.78 -25.51 4.91
N PHE A 116 19.31 -24.30 4.57
CA PHE A 116 20.10 -23.07 4.66
C PHE A 116 19.93 -22.33 6.00
N ASN A 117 19.06 -22.84 6.89
CA ASN A 117 18.65 -22.19 8.12
C ASN A 117 18.18 -20.76 7.89
N PHE A 118 17.27 -20.57 6.93
CA PHE A 118 16.58 -19.30 6.77
C PHE A 118 15.55 -19.14 7.88
N GLY A 119 15.62 -18.03 8.59
CA GLY A 119 14.77 -17.74 9.75
C GLY A 119 14.31 -16.30 9.78
N ILE A 120 13.04 -16.07 10.13
CA ILE A 120 12.44 -14.74 10.22
C ILE A 120 12.04 -14.48 11.67
N ASP A 121 12.47 -13.36 12.25
CA ASP A 121 11.96 -12.86 13.53
C ASP A 121 10.59 -12.22 13.30
N ILE A 122 9.52 -12.97 13.57
CA ILE A 122 8.15 -12.56 13.20
C ILE A 122 7.79 -11.22 13.85
N ASN A 123 8.06 -11.05 15.14
CA ASN A 123 7.66 -9.86 15.87
C ASN A 123 8.35 -8.61 15.31
N ASN A 124 9.69 -8.66 15.20
CA ASN A 124 10.43 -7.52 14.70
C ASN A 124 10.15 -7.26 13.21
N ALA A 125 10.03 -8.32 12.40
CA ALA A 125 9.72 -8.18 10.98
C ALA A 125 8.32 -7.60 10.73
N LEU A 126 7.31 -7.96 11.53
CA LEU A 126 5.99 -7.32 11.48
C LEU A 126 6.08 -5.84 11.87
N GLN A 127 6.78 -5.52 12.96
CA GLN A 127 6.94 -4.14 13.42
C GLN A 127 7.59 -3.24 12.39
N THR A 128 8.52 -3.76 11.59
CA THR A 128 9.22 -2.97 10.58
C THR A 128 8.65 -3.12 9.17
N GLY A 129 7.67 -4.01 8.96
CA GLY A 129 7.09 -4.29 7.64
C GLY A 129 8.01 -5.09 6.72
N GLU A 130 8.97 -5.85 7.26
CA GLU A 130 9.75 -6.82 6.48
C GLU A 130 8.95 -8.05 6.10
N ILE A 131 7.87 -8.34 6.83
CA ILE A 131 6.85 -9.31 6.42
C ILE A 131 5.47 -8.66 6.39
N ALA A 132 4.60 -9.19 5.53
CA ALA A 132 3.25 -8.66 5.35
C ALA A 132 2.38 -8.93 6.58
N CYS A 133 1.67 -7.90 7.02
CA CYS A 133 0.57 -8.03 7.97
C CYS A 133 -0.75 -8.32 7.24
N PRO A 134 -1.79 -8.85 7.93
CA PRO A 134 -3.10 -9.12 7.34
C PRO A 134 -3.68 -7.94 6.55
N GLU A 135 -3.56 -6.72 7.07
CA GLU A 135 -4.06 -5.51 6.41
C GLU A 135 -3.40 -5.27 5.05
N TYR A 136 -2.10 -5.56 4.96
CA TYR A 136 -1.36 -5.40 3.71
C TYR A 136 -1.76 -6.44 2.68
N TYR A 137 -2.07 -7.68 3.09
CA TYR A 137 -2.63 -8.67 2.16
C TYR A 137 -3.97 -8.23 1.59
N GLU A 138 -4.86 -7.71 2.44
CA GLU A 138 -6.18 -7.24 2.01
C GLU A 138 -6.09 -6.13 0.96
N TYR A 139 -5.08 -5.25 1.09
CA TYR A 139 -4.83 -4.18 0.10
C TYR A 139 -4.50 -4.71 -1.30
N TRP A 140 -3.89 -5.89 -1.39
CA TRP A 140 -3.46 -6.48 -2.65
C TRP A 140 -4.41 -7.51 -3.24
N GLU A 141 -5.28 -8.09 -2.40
CA GLU A 141 -6.15 -9.19 -2.80
C GLU A 141 -7.15 -8.80 -3.90
N ASP A 142 -7.60 -7.54 -3.91
CA ASP A 142 -8.66 -7.08 -4.79
C ASP A 142 -8.35 -5.72 -5.45
N THR A 143 -7.69 -5.79 -6.60
CA THR A 143 -7.36 -4.61 -7.42
C THR A 143 -8.59 -3.93 -8.03
N THR A 144 -9.79 -4.53 -7.97
CA THR A 144 -11.01 -3.89 -8.48
C THR A 144 -11.57 -2.86 -7.51
N ARG A 145 -11.03 -2.75 -6.29
CA ARG A 145 -11.38 -1.72 -5.30
C ARG A 145 -10.76 -0.36 -5.59
N PHE A 146 -9.74 -0.27 -6.44
CA PHE A 146 -9.15 1.02 -6.79
C PHE A 146 -10.20 1.93 -7.43
N PHE A 147 -10.40 3.09 -6.82
CA PHE A 147 -11.34 4.07 -7.32
C PHE A 147 -10.74 4.75 -8.55
N THR A 148 -11.36 4.54 -9.70
CA THR A 148 -10.89 5.10 -10.98
C THR A 148 -11.71 6.33 -11.35
N PRO A 149 -11.20 7.22 -12.22
CA PRO A 149 -11.99 8.31 -12.79
C PRO A 149 -13.35 7.86 -13.34
N LYS A 150 -13.40 6.69 -14.00
CA LYS A 150 -14.64 6.10 -14.50
C LYS A 150 -15.60 5.75 -13.36
N ASN A 151 -15.11 5.08 -12.32
CA ASN A 151 -15.91 4.72 -11.14
C ASN A 151 -16.51 5.96 -10.48
N ALA A 152 -15.77 7.06 -10.37
CA ALA A 152 -16.28 8.30 -9.79
C ALA A 152 -17.36 8.96 -10.63
N PHE A 153 -17.20 8.99 -11.96
CA PHE A 153 -18.24 9.47 -12.86
C PHE A 153 -19.50 8.61 -12.76
N ILE A 154 -19.36 7.29 -12.81
CA ILE A 154 -20.49 6.36 -12.67
C ILE A 154 -21.19 6.55 -11.31
N ALA A 155 -20.42 6.66 -10.22
CA ALA A 155 -20.96 6.92 -8.89
C ALA A 155 -21.75 8.23 -8.81
N SER A 156 -21.23 9.33 -9.38
CA SER A 156 -21.92 10.62 -9.34
C SER A 156 -23.21 10.61 -10.16
N LYS A 157 -23.23 9.95 -11.32
CA LYS A 157 -24.45 9.78 -12.12
C LYS A 157 -25.47 8.86 -11.46
N LYS A 158 -25.02 7.79 -10.79
CA LYS A 158 -25.89 6.91 -10.00
C LYS A 158 -26.60 7.66 -8.86
N LEU A 159 -25.86 8.52 -8.16
CA LEU A 159 -26.39 9.27 -7.01
C LEU A 159 -27.27 10.45 -7.40
N SER A 160 -26.96 11.14 -8.51
CA SER A 160 -27.78 12.24 -9.03
C SER A 160 -29.03 11.76 -9.76
N GLY A 161 -28.99 10.57 -10.38
CA GLY A 161 -30.08 10.05 -11.21
C GLY A 161 -30.21 10.72 -12.58
N GLU A 162 -29.30 11.63 -12.94
CA GLU A 162 -29.36 12.40 -14.18
C GLU A 162 -28.60 11.72 -15.32
N ILE A 163 -29.33 11.16 -16.29
CA ILE A 163 -28.77 10.61 -17.53
C ILE A 163 -29.43 11.30 -18.73
N ASN A 164 -28.86 12.42 -19.15
CA ASN A 164 -29.28 13.17 -20.34
C ASN A 164 -28.28 12.98 -21.50
N ASN A 165 -28.62 13.52 -22.67
CA ASN A 165 -27.76 13.42 -23.86
C ASN A 165 -26.37 14.03 -23.67
N ASN A 166 -26.24 15.09 -22.86
CA ASN A 166 -24.94 15.67 -22.55
C ASN A 166 -24.08 14.70 -21.73
N VAL A 167 -24.65 14.07 -20.71
CA VAL A 167 -23.97 13.06 -19.87
C VAL A 167 -23.50 11.86 -20.70
N ILE A 168 -24.31 11.40 -21.66
CA ILE A 168 -23.93 10.28 -22.54
C ILE A 168 -22.76 10.68 -23.44
N LYS A 169 -22.79 11.90 -24.00
CA LYS A 169 -21.69 12.43 -24.83
C LYS A 169 -20.43 12.63 -23.99
N GLU A 170 -20.54 13.15 -22.78
CA GLU A 170 -19.43 13.30 -21.84
C GLU A 170 -18.80 11.94 -21.53
N TYR A 171 -19.61 10.93 -21.20
CA TYR A 171 -19.14 9.56 -20.95
C TYR A 171 -18.36 9.00 -22.14
N ALA A 172 -18.94 9.07 -23.33
CA ALA A 172 -18.31 8.60 -24.56
C ALA A 172 -17.02 9.36 -24.86
N PHE A 173 -17.01 10.67 -24.67
CA PHE A 173 -15.85 11.51 -24.88
C PHE A 173 -14.70 11.18 -23.92
N ARG A 174 -15.00 11.00 -22.61
CA ARG A 174 -13.99 10.74 -21.58
C ARG A 174 -13.38 9.34 -21.70
N TYR A 175 -14.21 8.33 -21.96
CA TYR A 175 -13.80 6.93 -21.85
C TYR A 175 -13.68 6.19 -23.19
N ASP A 176 -14.08 6.81 -24.30
CA ASP A 176 -13.94 6.27 -25.66
C ASP A 176 -13.74 7.38 -26.71
N ARG A 177 -12.85 8.32 -26.39
CA ARG A 177 -12.60 9.54 -27.18
C ARG A 177 -12.31 9.26 -28.66
N LYS A 178 -11.57 8.20 -28.96
CA LYS A 178 -11.17 7.85 -30.32
C LYS A 178 -12.39 7.49 -31.17
N ALA A 179 -13.25 6.60 -30.68
CA ALA A 179 -14.46 6.24 -31.40
C ALA A 179 -15.45 7.40 -31.45
N TYR A 180 -15.54 8.21 -30.39
CA TYR A 180 -16.33 9.44 -30.39
C TYR A 180 -15.93 10.36 -31.57
N LYS A 181 -14.64 10.69 -31.72
CA LYS A 181 -14.14 11.54 -32.80
C LYS A 181 -14.35 10.93 -34.19
N GLN A 182 -14.23 9.62 -34.33
CA GLN A 182 -14.43 8.93 -35.62
C GLN A 182 -15.88 8.98 -36.10
N ASN A 183 -16.85 8.92 -35.18
CA ASN A 183 -18.26 8.91 -35.52
C ASN A 183 -18.86 10.32 -35.61
N TYR A 184 -18.26 11.32 -34.97
CA TYR A 184 -18.85 12.67 -34.79
C TYR A 184 -19.27 13.36 -36.09
N SER A 185 -18.49 13.22 -37.16
CA SER A 185 -18.73 13.88 -38.44
C SER A 185 -19.84 13.25 -39.31
N ASP A 186 -20.35 12.07 -38.94
CA ASP A 186 -21.45 11.38 -39.62
C ASP A 186 -22.66 11.32 -38.68
N GLU A 187 -23.76 11.99 -39.06
CA GLU A 187 -24.96 12.11 -38.23
C GLU A 187 -25.59 10.75 -37.87
N PHE A 188 -25.61 9.81 -38.82
CA PHE A 188 -26.21 8.48 -38.62
C PHE A 188 -25.29 7.59 -37.78
N SER A 189 -23.99 7.61 -38.08
CA SER A 189 -22.99 6.85 -37.31
C SER A 189 -22.92 7.37 -35.87
N PHE A 190 -22.94 8.68 -35.69
CA PHE A 190 -22.92 9.33 -34.38
C PHE A 190 -24.16 8.99 -33.55
N HIS A 191 -25.36 9.04 -34.14
CA HIS A 191 -26.59 8.69 -33.44
C HIS A 191 -26.59 7.22 -32.96
N SER A 192 -26.12 6.29 -33.81
CA SER A 192 -25.98 4.87 -33.45
C SER A 192 -24.95 4.66 -32.33
N TYR A 193 -23.80 5.33 -32.43
CA TYR A 193 -22.74 5.31 -31.43
C TYR A 193 -23.21 5.83 -30.06
N VAL A 194 -23.85 7.01 -30.02
CA VAL A 194 -24.41 7.59 -28.79
C VAL A 194 -25.46 6.68 -28.17
N SER A 195 -26.33 6.05 -28.99
CA SER A 195 -27.33 5.09 -28.50
C SER A 195 -26.68 3.85 -27.86
N THR A 196 -25.54 3.40 -28.38
CA THR A 196 -24.76 2.30 -27.82
C THR A 196 -24.13 2.71 -26.49
N LYS A 197 -23.49 3.88 -26.44
CA LYS A 197 -22.90 4.43 -25.21
C LYS A 197 -23.92 4.73 -24.12
N LYS A 198 -25.15 5.08 -24.49
CA LYS A 198 -26.25 5.19 -23.53
C LYS A 198 -26.52 3.87 -22.82
N LYS A 199 -26.58 2.75 -23.56
CA LYS A 199 -26.82 1.42 -22.97
C LYS A 199 -25.65 1.01 -22.07
N GLU A 200 -24.42 1.12 -22.57
CA GLU A 200 -23.22 0.84 -21.77
C GLU A 200 -23.20 1.64 -20.45
N LEU A 201 -23.49 2.95 -20.51
CA LEU A 201 -23.53 3.81 -19.33
C LEU A 201 -24.60 3.38 -18.32
N ILE A 202 -25.81 3.07 -18.80
CA ILE A 202 -26.91 2.62 -17.94
C ILE A 202 -26.54 1.30 -17.26
N ASP A 203 -26.04 0.33 -18.03
CA ASP A 203 -25.64 -0.99 -17.51
C ASP A 203 -24.56 -0.85 -16.43
N GLU A 204 -23.56 0.01 -16.66
CA GLU A 204 -22.50 0.28 -15.68
C GLU A 204 -23.02 1.00 -14.42
N ILE A 205 -23.93 1.96 -14.58
CA ILE A 205 -24.59 2.61 -13.44
C ILE A 205 -25.39 1.60 -12.63
N GLU A 206 -26.16 0.72 -13.27
CA GLU A 206 -26.97 -0.29 -12.59
C GLU A 206 -26.08 -1.26 -11.80
N CYS A 207 -24.98 -1.73 -12.40
CA CYS A 207 -24.04 -2.67 -11.80
C CYS A 207 -23.09 -2.05 -10.74
N PHE A 208 -22.99 -0.72 -10.66
CA PHE A 208 -22.05 -0.07 -9.74
C PHE A 208 -22.48 -0.17 -8.27
N GLU A 209 -21.61 -0.65 -7.38
CA GLU A 209 -21.93 -0.88 -5.96
C GLU A 209 -21.54 0.30 -5.05
N ILE A 210 -22.45 1.24 -4.79
CA ILE A 210 -22.19 2.39 -3.90
C ILE A 210 -21.73 1.98 -2.49
N GLY A 211 -22.29 0.89 -1.95
CA GLY A 211 -21.99 0.42 -0.59
C GLY A 211 -20.63 -0.28 -0.44
N ARG A 212 -19.91 -0.52 -1.54
CA ARG A 212 -18.60 -1.16 -1.53
C ARG A 212 -17.53 -0.21 -0.98
N THR A 213 -16.51 -0.79 -0.34
CA THR A 213 -15.31 -0.03 0.05
C THR A 213 -14.35 0.08 -1.13
N TYR A 214 -13.99 1.31 -1.47
CA TYR A 214 -13.04 1.65 -2.53
C TYR A 214 -11.73 2.18 -1.94
N ILE A 215 -10.66 2.14 -2.73
CA ILE A 215 -9.32 2.60 -2.36
C ILE A 215 -8.91 3.76 -3.26
N GLN A 216 -8.53 4.88 -2.66
CA GLN A 216 -7.96 6.03 -3.36
C GLN A 216 -6.51 6.25 -2.92
N PRO A 217 -5.53 6.06 -3.82
CA PRO A 217 -4.15 6.50 -3.58
C PRO A 217 -4.07 8.03 -3.50
N VAL A 218 -3.41 8.54 -2.47
CA VAL A 218 -3.18 9.97 -2.25
C VAL A 218 -1.76 10.21 -1.74
N THR A 219 -1.32 11.46 -1.81
CA THR A 219 -0.12 11.95 -1.12
C THR A 219 -0.56 12.87 0.01
N LEU A 220 -0.06 12.62 1.21
CA LEU A 220 -0.34 13.38 2.42
C LEU A 220 0.96 13.94 3.00
N GLU A 221 0.87 14.79 4.01
CA GLU A 221 2.04 15.26 4.76
C GLU A 221 1.95 14.85 6.24
N PHE A 222 3.10 14.66 6.89
CA PHE A 222 3.16 14.34 8.32
C PHE A 222 4.14 15.24 9.09
N GLY A 223 3.84 15.48 10.36
CA GLY A 223 4.65 16.34 11.23
C GLY A 223 5.81 15.61 11.92
N SER A 224 6.26 16.18 13.04
CA SER A 224 7.30 15.60 13.88
C SER A 224 6.81 14.39 14.66
N TYR A 225 7.69 13.42 14.94
CA TYR A 225 7.32 12.24 15.71
C TYR A 225 6.95 12.62 17.15
N ASP A 226 5.80 12.14 17.61
CA ASP A 226 5.35 12.24 18.99
C ASP A 226 5.68 10.92 19.70
N PHE A 227 6.59 10.99 20.68
CA PHE A 227 7.02 9.83 21.46
C PHE A 227 5.99 9.41 22.51
N ASP A 228 5.11 10.31 22.95
CA ASP A 228 4.08 10.00 23.93
C ASP A 228 2.94 9.20 23.30
N THR A 229 2.63 9.48 22.03
CA THR A 229 1.57 8.77 21.28
C THR A 229 2.09 7.81 20.21
N GLU A 230 3.41 7.59 20.16
CA GLU A 230 4.12 6.74 19.18
C GLU A 230 3.63 6.91 17.74
N SER A 231 3.54 8.16 17.29
CA SER A 231 2.92 8.48 16.00
C SER A 231 3.45 9.75 15.37
N PHE A 232 3.27 9.89 14.06
CA PHE A 232 3.37 11.19 13.40
C PHE A 232 1.98 11.83 13.29
N PRO A 233 1.79 13.11 13.66
CA PRO A 233 0.56 13.83 13.33
C PRO A 233 0.48 13.99 11.81
N MET A 234 -0.70 13.83 11.26
CA MET A 234 -0.96 13.91 9.83
C MET A 234 -1.60 15.25 9.49
N ASN A 235 -1.08 15.90 8.44
CA ASN A 235 -1.61 17.14 7.93
C ASN A 235 -2.45 16.81 6.70
N TRP A 236 -3.77 17.00 6.81
CA TRP A 236 -4.68 16.96 5.68
C TRP A 236 -4.53 18.26 4.89
N ASP A 237 -3.94 18.20 3.71
CA ASP A 237 -3.88 19.33 2.78
C ASP A 237 -5.23 19.46 2.05
N GLY A 238 -6.25 19.90 2.80
CA GLY A 238 -7.63 20.02 2.35
C GLY A 238 -8.46 18.74 2.46
N GLU A 239 -9.74 18.90 2.82
CA GLU A 239 -10.70 17.79 2.97
C GLU A 239 -11.19 17.22 1.63
N SER A 240 -10.78 17.83 0.51
CA SER A 240 -11.22 17.44 -0.83
C SER A 240 -10.05 17.17 -1.77
N VAL A 241 -10.07 16.00 -2.40
CA VAL A 241 -9.14 15.62 -3.47
C VAL A 241 -9.85 15.83 -4.81
N ARG A 242 -9.26 16.67 -5.68
CA ARG A 242 -9.76 16.81 -7.06
C ARG A 242 -9.54 15.49 -7.80
N PHE A 243 -10.59 14.97 -8.42
CA PHE A 243 -10.58 13.60 -8.92
C PHE A 243 -10.79 13.51 -10.42
N LEU A 244 -11.75 14.26 -10.95
CA LEU A 244 -11.91 14.50 -12.38
C LEU A 244 -11.38 15.88 -12.71
N LYS A 245 -10.05 16.02 -12.83
CA LYS A 245 -9.44 17.19 -13.46
C LYS A 245 -8.26 16.75 -14.29
N ASP A 246 -8.41 16.78 -15.60
CA ASP A 246 -7.28 16.62 -16.50
C ASP A 246 -6.77 18.02 -16.92
N GLN A 247 -5.50 18.34 -16.65
CA GLN A 247 -4.88 19.53 -17.25
C GLN A 247 -4.94 19.44 -18.79
N THR A 248 -4.96 18.23 -19.34
CA THR A 248 -5.19 17.98 -20.75
C THR A 248 -6.61 18.39 -21.17
N GLU A 249 -7.65 18.21 -20.34
CA GLU A 249 -9.01 18.69 -20.65
C GLU A 249 -9.09 20.22 -20.76
N THR A 250 -8.22 20.94 -20.06
CA THR A 250 -8.10 22.41 -20.21
C THR A 250 -7.49 22.79 -21.56
N LEU A 251 -6.53 21.98 -22.07
CA LEU A 251 -5.96 22.14 -23.42
C LEU A 251 -6.90 21.61 -24.53
N ILE A 252 -7.82 20.72 -24.17
CA ILE A 252 -8.84 20.16 -25.06
C ILE A 252 -10.14 21.00 -24.98
N ALA A 253 -10.23 21.99 -24.09
CA ALA A 253 -11.41 22.83 -23.95
C ALA A 253 -11.75 23.60 -25.24
N GLU A 254 -10.76 23.94 -26.08
CA GLU A 254 -11.03 24.48 -27.43
C GLU A 254 -11.71 23.46 -28.37
N ASP A 255 -11.32 22.17 -28.29
CA ASP A 255 -11.95 21.04 -28.99
C ASP A 255 -13.37 20.74 -28.45
N ILE A 256 -13.60 20.94 -27.14
CA ILE A 256 -14.82 20.54 -26.40
C ILE A 256 -15.87 21.64 -26.40
N ASN A 257 -15.47 22.90 -26.19
CA ASN A 257 -16.36 24.06 -26.25
C ASN A 257 -16.88 24.29 -27.69
N GLY A 258 -16.12 23.87 -28.72
CA GLY A 258 -16.62 23.81 -30.09
C GLY A 258 -17.68 22.71 -30.34
N GLN A 259 -17.81 21.74 -29.43
CA GLN A 259 -18.72 20.58 -29.53
C GLN A 259 -19.90 20.65 -28.55
N GLY A 260 -19.94 21.66 -27.67
CA GLY A 260 -21.05 21.92 -26.74
C GLY A 260 -21.28 20.81 -25.70
N ILE A 261 -20.21 20.16 -25.21
CA ILE A 261 -20.28 19.16 -24.14
C ILE A 261 -19.93 19.83 -22.80
N ASP A 262 -20.87 19.85 -21.85
CA ASP A 262 -20.60 20.32 -20.50
C ASP A 262 -19.90 19.22 -19.71
N LEU A 263 -18.66 19.48 -19.27
CA LEU A 263 -17.86 18.54 -18.50
C LEU A 263 -18.13 18.67 -16.99
N THR A 264 -18.39 17.54 -16.35
CA THR A 264 -18.49 17.42 -14.90
C THR A 264 -17.10 17.56 -14.24
N ASP A 265 -16.89 18.61 -13.43
CA ASP A 265 -15.74 18.68 -12.50
C ASP A 265 -16.15 18.02 -11.18
N LEU A 266 -15.44 16.96 -10.79
CA LEU A 266 -15.77 16.12 -9.64
C LEU A 266 -14.61 16.05 -8.66
N CYS A 267 -14.91 16.34 -7.40
CA CYS A 267 -14.01 16.17 -6.27
C CYS A 267 -14.52 15.06 -5.35
N ILE A 268 -13.60 14.39 -4.67
CA ILE A 268 -13.91 13.52 -3.53
C ILE A 268 -13.71 14.35 -2.28
N TYR A 269 -14.72 14.40 -1.42
CA TYR A 269 -14.64 15.01 -0.11
C TYR A 269 -14.66 13.91 0.95
N PHE A 270 -13.60 13.82 1.75
CA PHE A 270 -13.54 12.85 2.84
C PHE A 270 -14.16 13.46 4.10
N GLU A 271 -15.19 12.81 4.64
CA GLU A 271 -15.65 13.09 6.00
C GLU A 271 -14.74 12.39 7.02
N ASN A 272 -15.05 12.54 8.31
CA ASN A 272 -14.39 11.88 9.45
C ASN A 272 -12.84 11.89 9.48
N THR A 273 -12.19 12.83 8.80
CA THR A 273 -10.73 13.00 8.76
C THR A 273 -10.12 13.20 10.15
N ASP A 274 -10.88 13.74 11.10
CA ASP A 274 -10.47 13.90 12.50
C ASP A 274 -10.14 12.58 13.21
N ALA A 275 -10.78 11.48 12.82
CA ALA A 275 -10.46 10.15 13.33
C ALA A 275 -9.11 9.63 12.79
N PHE A 276 -8.61 10.22 11.71
CA PHE A 276 -7.43 9.80 10.98
C PHE A 276 -6.38 10.91 10.96
N GLN A 277 -6.00 11.43 12.12
CA GLN A 277 -4.99 12.50 12.24
C GLN A 277 -3.59 11.99 12.60
N LYS A 278 -3.37 10.67 12.66
CA LYS A 278 -2.12 10.08 13.16
C LYS A 278 -1.67 8.89 12.33
N ILE A 279 -0.37 8.84 12.06
CA ILE A 279 0.33 7.68 11.50
C ILE A 279 1.02 6.96 12.65
N LYS A 280 0.40 5.90 13.17
CA LYS A 280 0.96 5.10 14.26
C LYS A 280 2.14 4.27 13.75
N LEU A 281 3.32 4.53 14.28
CA LEU A 281 4.54 3.85 13.89
C LEU A 281 5.39 3.66 15.15
N ASN A 282 5.81 2.42 15.44
CA ASN A 282 6.70 2.19 16.59
C ASN A 282 8.02 2.98 16.43
N PRO A 283 8.70 3.31 17.54
CA PRO A 283 9.88 4.19 17.51
C PRO A 283 11.00 3.69 16.59
N ASN A 284 11.20 2.37 16.50
CA ASN A 284 12.21 1.78 15.63
C ASN A 284 11.91 2.05 14.15
N LYS A 285 10.68 1.76 13.70
CA LYS A 285 10.28 2.02 12.31
C LYS A 285 10.21 3.52 12.01
N ALA A 286 9.77 4.34 12.97
CA ALA A 286 9.76 5.79 12.85
C ALA A 286 11.17 6.35 12.62
N LYS A 287 12.15 5.87 13.38
CA LYS A 287 13.56 6.23 13.19
C LYS A 287 14.05 5.84 11.80
N LEU A 288 13.78 4.61 11.34
CA LEU A 288 14.20 4.16 10.00
C LEU A 288 13.59 5.02 8.88
N LEU A 289 12.31 5.37 9.00
CA LEU A 289 11.62 6.27 8.07
C LEU A 289 12.28 7.65 8.01
N ILE A 290 12.55 8.25 9.18
CA ILE A 290 13.17 9.57 9.26
C ILE A 290 14.59 9.56 8.72
N ASP A 291 15.39 8.56 9.08
CA ASP A 291 16.77 8.43 8.61
C ASP A 291 16.82 8.26 7.09
N TYR A 292 15.89 7.50 6.51
CA TYR A 292 15.77 7.32 5.05
C TYR A 292 15.41 8.62 4.32
N ARG A 293 14.52 9.43 4.91
CA ARG A 293 14.00 10.67 4.31
C ARG A 293 14.83 11.91 4.60
N LYS A 294 15.87 11.79 5.43
CA LYS A 294 16.73 12.90 5.82
C LYS A 294 17.76 13.17 4.73
N SER A 295 17.72 14.38 4.17
CA SER A 295 18.74 14.85 3.23
C SER A 295 20.08 15.10 3.93
N SER A 296 21.14 15.30 3.13
CA SER A 296 22.45 15.72 3.64
C SER A 296 22.43 17.05 4.39
N SER A 297 21.46 17.93 4.11
CA SER A 297 21.25 19.19 4.85
C SER A 297 20.45 19.01 6.14
N GLY A 298 20.01 17.79 6.45
CA GLY A 298 19.23 17.46 7.64
C GLY A 298 17.72 17.72 7.52
N ARG A 299 17.25 18.19 6.36
CA ARG A 299 15.82 18.34 6.07
C ARG A 299 15.20 16.96 5.84
N VAL A 300 14.05 16.70 6.46
CA VAL A 300 13.30 15.46 6.28
C VAL A 300 12.17 15.70 5.27
N ASP A 301 12.06 14.85 4.25
CA ASP A 301 10.88 14.82 3.38
C ASP A 301 9.68 14.28 4.18
N ARG A 302 8.63 15.09 4.28
CA ARG A 302 7.42 14.80 5.06
C ARG A 302 6.23 14.34 4.23
N THR A 303 6.43 14.10 2.93
CA THR A 303 5.36 13.65 2.02
C THR A 303 5.19 12.13 2.08
N ILE A 304 4.01 11.62 2.41
CA ILE A 304 3.76 10.19 2.53
C ILE A 304 2.69 9.72 1.56
N SER A 305 2.87 8.55 0.96
CA SER A 305 1.86 7.93 0.11
C SER A 305 0.89 7.12 0.95
N ALA A 306 -0.40 7.24 0.66
CA ALA A 306 -1.44 6.58 1.42
C ALA A 306 -2.53 6.03 0.50
N GLY A 307 -3.02 4.83 0.80
CA GLY A 307 -4.26 4.29 0.25
C GLY A 307 -5.41 4.55 1.23
N ILE A 308 -6.29 5.50 0.91
CA ILE A 308 -7.49 5.77 1.70
C ILE A 308 -8.57 4.78 1.29
N TRP A 309 -9.04 3.97 2.23
CA TRP A 309 -10.20 3.11 2.04
C TRP A 309 -11.44 3.87 2.48
N PHE A 310 -12.44 3.95 1.62
CA PHE A 310 -13.63 4.74 1.89
C PHE A 310 -14.89 4.11 1.32
N LYS A 311 -16.02 4.50 1.87
CA LYS A 311 -17.35 4.23 1.33
C LYS A 311 -17.96 5.51 0.80
N ILE A 312 -18.63 5.41 -0.33
CA ILE A 312 -19.36 6.54 -0.92
C ILE A 312 -20.68 6.68 -0.15
N LYS A 313 -20.97 7.88 0.34
CA LYS A 313 -22.19 8.16 1.11
C LYS A 313 -23.26 8.79 0.23
N HIS A 314 -22.95 9.94 -0.34
CA HIS A 314 -23.87 10.74 -1.12
C HIS A 314 -23.13 11.75 -1.99
N LEU A 315 -23.86 12.39 -2.90
CA LEU A 315 -23.41 13.58 -3.60
C LEU A 315 -23.76 14.80 -2.76
N ALA A 316 -22.82 15.71 -2.55
CA ALA A 316 -23.06 16.92 -1.77
C ALA A 316 -24.11 17.80 -2.46
N ASP A 317 -25.10 18.24 -1.71
CA ASP A 317 -26.03 19.29 -2.11
C ASP A 317 -25.55 20.67 -1.62
N GLU A 318 -26.28 21.72 -1.98
CA GLU A 318 -25.96 23.09 -1.57
C GLU A 318 -25.94 23.26 -0.04
N GLN A 319 -26.82 22.55 0.67
CA GLN A 319 -26.91 22.61 2.13
C GLN A 319 -25.66 21.99 2.78
N TYR A 320 -25.20 20.86 2.27
CA TYR A 320 -23.98 20.19 2.69
C TYR A 320 -22.76 21.09 2.43
N CYS A 321 -22.64 21.64 1.22
CA CYS A 321 -21.56 22.54 0.85
C CYS A 321 -21.51 23.78 1.76
N ALA A 322 -22.67 24.40 2.04
CA ALA A 322 -22.76 25.53 2.95
C ALA A 322 -22.32 25.16 4.37
N LYS A 323 -22.78 24.02 4.90
CA LYS A 323 -22.42 23.53 6.23
C LYS A 323 -20.92 23.25 6.37
N LYS A 324 -20.28 22.74 5.32
CA LYS A 324 -18.85 22.42 5.28
C LYS A 324 -17.97 23.57 4.82
N GLY A 325 -18.54 24.72 4.48
CA GLY A 325 -17.78 25.87 3.99
C GLY A 325 -17.14 25.66 2.61
N ILE A 326 -17.67 24.73 1.81
CA ILE A 326 -17.23 24.49 0.43
C ILE A 326 -17.74 25.67 -0.42
N LYS A 327 -16.82 26.50 -0.92
CA LYS A 327 -17.15 27.76 -1.62
C LYS A 327 -17.36 27.59 -3.13
N ASP A 328 -16.74 26.58 -3.73
CA ASP A 328 -16.77 26.39 -5.18
C ASP A 328 -17.88 25.43 -5.59
N LEU A 329 -19.08 25.98 -5.75
CA LEU A 329 -20.28 25.24 -6.14
C LEU A 329 -20.32 24.90 -7.64
N SER A 330 -19.31 25.31 -8.42
CA SER A 330 -19.21 24.89 -9.83
C SER A 330 -18.80 23.41 -9.97
N LYS A 331 -18.30 22.81 -8.89
CA LYS A 331 -17.89 21.41 -8.84
C LYS A 331 -18.92 20.54 -8.13
N GLN A 332 -18.96 19.28 -8.54
CA GLN A 332 -19.64 18.22 -7.80
C GLN A 332 -18.70 17.62 -6.76
N TYR A 333 -19.24 17.24 -5.60
CA TYR A 333 -18.48 16.62 -4.52
C TYR A 333 -19.10 15.28 -4.13
N LEU A 334 -18.36 14.18 -4.33
CA LEU A 334 -18.71 12.89 -3.74
C LEU A 334 -18.26 12.89 -2.28
N VAL A 335 -19.22 12.79 -1.36
CA VAL A 335 -18.94 12.69 0.06
C VAL A 335 -18.66 11.24 0.41
N CYS A 336 -17.51 11.01 1.01
CA CYS A 336 -16.94 9.69 1.28
C CYS A 336 -16.51 9.56 2.74
N GLU A 337 -16.87 8.47 3.39
CA GLU A 337 -16.44 8.15 4.76
C GLU A 337 -15.20 7.28 4.73
N ILE A 338 -14.14 7.73 5.39
CA ILE A 338 -12.90 6.96 5.55
C ILE A 338 -13.18 5.78 6.48
N GLN A 339 -12.85 4.58 6.02
CA GLN A 339 -12.92 3.34 6.80
C GLN A 339 -11.54 2.96 7.36
N ARG A 340 -10.47 3.31 6.64
CA ARG A 340 -9.09 2.93 6.95
C ARG A 340 -8.11 3.72 6.09
N ILE A 341 -6.89 3.93 6.57
CA ILE A 341 -5.78 4.46 5.75
C ILE A 341 -4.57 3.54 5.87
N ASP A 342 -4.04 3.10 4.75
CA ASP A 342 -2.79 2.33 4.68
C ASP A 342 -1.67 3.24 4.18
N PHE A 343 -0.55 3.28 4.89
CA PHE A 343 0.57 4.16 4.60
C PHE A 343 1.72 3.41 3.94
N PHE A 344 2.39 4.03 2.97
CA PHE A 344 3.46 3.45 2.17
C PHE A 344 4.60 4.44 1.99
N GLU A 345 5.83 3.94 2.02
CA GLU A 345 7.00 4.72 1.61
C GLU A 345 7.12 4.83 0.08
N ASP A 346 6.46 3.94 -0.65
CA ASP A 346 6.48 3.93 -2.11
C ASP A 346 5.35 4.77 -2.72
N LYS A 347 5.69 5.55 -3.74
CA LYS A 347 4.74 6.45 -4.44
C LYS A 347 3.59 5.73 -5.13
N THR A 348 3.77 4.45 -5.49
CA THR A 348 2.73 3.70 -6.16
C THR A 348 1.72 3.08 -5.19
N CYS A 349 1.92 3.25 -3.87
CA CYS A 349 1.15 2.60 -2.81
C CYS A 349 1.11 1.08 -2.99
N LYS A 350 2.17 0.51 -3.56
CA LYS A 350 2.30 -0.94 -3.79
C LYS A 350 3.28 -1.52 -2.78
N TYR A 351 4.46 -0.93 -2.68
CA TYR A 351 5.55 -1.50 -1.90
C TYR A 351 5.77 -0.74 -0.58
N ARG A 352 6.64 -1.27 0.26
CA ARG A 352 7.15 -0.58 1.46
C ARG A 352 6.05 -0.08 2.40
N TYR A 353 5.16 -1.01 2.74
CA TYR A 353 4.07 -0.76 3.67
C TYR A 353 4.57 -0.34 5.05
N LEU A 354 3.96 0.71 5.60
CA LEU A 354 4.34 1.31 6.86
C LEU A 354 3.43 0.89 8.00
N SER A 355 2.14 1.18 7.87
CA SER A 355 1.14 0.97 8.91
C SER A 355 -0.26 1.18 8.37
N THR A 356 -1.24 0.79 9.18
CA THR A 356 -2.65 1.08 8.96
C THR A 356 -3.18 1.92 10.12
N SER A 357 -4.00 2.92 9.80
CA SER A 357 -4.92 3.57 10.74
C SER A 357 -6.34 3.07 10.48
N LYS A 358 -7.03 2.59 11.52
CA LYS A 358 -8.43 2.12 11.47
C LYS A 358 -9.30 3.01 12.34
#